data_AF-A0A2A5S0V9-F1
#
_entry.id   AF-A0A2A5S0V9-F1
#
_cell.length_a   1.000
_cell.length_b   1.000
_cell.length_c   1.000
_cell.angle_alpha   90.00
_cell.angle_beta   90.00
_cell.angle_gamma   90.00
#
_symmetry.space_group_name_H-M   'P 1'
#
loop_
_entity.id
_entity.type
_entity.pdbx_description
1 polymer ?
#
loop_
_entity_poly.entity_id
_entity_poly.type
_entity_poly.pdbx_seq_one_letter_code
_entity_poly.pdbx_strand_id
1 'polypeptide(L)'
;MTYNLLLDLFDAQCGGQTALSYFGVSAEDLAKTLLKKLAKISPLELRRVIWFTGISIIFWLYFSSINWFSSAPLGISWLVYVLGGITYLLGAACFFKYMIKLYMMKNSMLSNLIGVAYVCVLIIIFVLINTYFKTVQVIYIPSLPAKIAGICFAILYALLAYRLLKEDEKA
;
A
#
# COMPACT_ATOMS: atom_id res chain seq x y z
N MET A 1 -5.94 13.40 -19.00
CA MET A 1 -4.74 14.24 -19.18
C MET A 1 -3.52 13.42 -19.58
N THR A 2 -3.13 12.39 -18.81
CA THR A 2 -1.99 11.50 -19.14
C THR A 2 -2.20 10.71 -20.43
N TYR A 3 -3.45 10.32 -20.74
CA TYR A 3 -3.82 9.66 -21.99
C TYR A 3 -3.59 10.56 -23.22
N ASN A 4 -3.98 11.83 -23.15
CA ASN A 4 -3.76 12.80 -24.24
C ASN A 4 -2.26 13.06 -24.43
N LEU A 5 -1.47 13.12 -23.35
CA LEU A 5 -0.02 13.27 -23.45
C LEU A 5 0.65 12.06 -24.16
N LEU A 6 0.13 10.85 -23.92
CA LEU A 6 0.60 9.63 -24.60
C LEU A 6 0.23 9.62 -26.08
N LEU A 7 -0.97 10.12 -26.43
CA LEU A 7 -1.38 10.33 -27.82
C LEU A 7 -0.50 11.38 -28.51
N ASP A 8 -0.25 12.52 -27.85
CA ASP A 8 0.61 13.59 -28.37
C ASP A 8 2.05 13.08 -28.60
N LEU A 9 2.57 12.23 -27.71
CA LEU A 9 3.86 11.55 -27.88
C LEU A 9 3.84 10.56 -29.05
N PHE A 10 2.75 9.85 -29.26
CA PHE A 10 2.58 8.89 -30.35
C PHE A 10 2.50 9.61 -31.71
N ASP A 11 1.79 10.74 -31.77
CA ASP A 11 1.71 11.59 -32.97
C ASP A 11 3.06 12.24 -33.28
N ALA A 12 3.78 12.71 -32.26
CA ALA A 12 5.15 13.23 -32.41
C ALA A 12 6.09 12.15 -33.00
N GLN A 13 5.97 10.92 -32.53
CA GLN A 13 6.75 9.79 -33.02
C GLN A 13 6.38 9.42 -34.47
N CYS A 14 5.09 9.38 -34.81
CA CYS A 14 4.62 9.17 -36.19
C CYS A 14 5.10 10.28 -37.14
N GLY A 15 5.22 11.52 -36.65
CA GLY A 15 5.78 12.65 -37.39
C GLY A 15 7.31 12.68 -37.45
N GLY A 16 8.01 11.69 -36.87
CA GLY A 16 9.48 11.65 -36.82
C GLY A 16 10.12 12.75 -35.96
N GLN A 17 9.32 13.41 -35.12
CA GLN A 17 9.78 14.50 -34.26
C GLN A 17 10.23 13.97 -32.91
N THR A 18 11.26 14.62 -32.36
CA THR A 18 11.65 14.35 -30.96
C THR A 18 10.64 14.99 -30.01
N ALA A 19 10.45 14.40 -28.83
CA ALA A 19 9.56 14.99 -27.82
C ALA A 19 9.97 16.44 -27.45
N LEU A 20 11.27 16.76 -27.46
CA LEU A 20 11.76 18.11 -27.25
C LEU A 20 11.30 19.08 -28.35
N SER A 21 11.37 18.66 -29.62
CA SER A 21 10.93 19.50 -30.74
C SER A 21 9.41 19.66 -30.80
N TYR A 22 8.66 18.64 -30.37
CA TYR A 22 7.19 18.66 -30.39
C TYR A 22 6.61 19.46 -29.22
N PHE A 23 7.09 19.23 -28.00
CA PHE A 23 6.59 19.92 -26.80
C PHE A 23 7.30 21.25 -26.51
N GLY A 24 8.45 21.51 -27.15
CA GLY A 24 9.23 22.75 -26.97
C GLY A 24 9.85 22.94 -25.59
N VAL A 25 9.74 21.93 -24.71
CA VAL A 25 10.22 21.95 -23.33
C VAL A 25 10.92 20.64 -22.98
N SER A 26 11.84 20.69 -22.02
CA SER A 26 12.49 19.49 -21.51
C SER A 26 11.47 18.54 -20.87
N ALA A 27 11.75 17.24 -20.89
CA ALA A 27 10.90 16.23 -20.23
C ALA A 27 10.71 16.53 -18.73
N GLU A 28 11.71 17.12 -18.10
CA GLU A 28 11.69 17.48 -16.68
C GLU A 28 10.76 18.66 -16.40
N ASP A 29 10.76 19.67 -17.28
CA ASP A 29 9.85 20.83 -17.18
C ASP A 29 8.42 20.47 -17.54
N LEU A 30 8.24 19.57 -18.51
CA LEU A 30 6.94 18.98 -18.84
C LEU A 30 6.40 18.20 -17.63
N ALA A 31 7.21 17.36 -17.01
CA ALA A 31 6.84 16.61 -15.81
C ALA A 31 6.48 17.53 -14.63
N LYS A 32 7.27 18.59 -14.36
CA LYS A 32 6.94 19.60 -13.34
C LYS A 32 5.63 20.31 -13.63
N THR A 33 5.35 20.61 -14.89
CA THR A 33 4.10 21.29 -15.31
C THR A 33 2.90 20.36 -15.16
N LEU A 34 3.05 19.08 -15.52
CA LEU A 34 2.03 18.05 -15.31
C LEU A 34 1.76 17.81 -13.82
N LEU A 35 2.81 17.75 -12.99
CA LEU A 35 2.70 17.61 -11.54
C LEU A 35 2.02 18.83 -10.89
N LYS A 36 2.25 20.04 -11.40
CA LYS A 36 1.55 21.26 -10.94
C LYS A 36 0.07 21.28 -11.35
N LYS A 37 -0.27 20.65 -12.47
CA LYS A 37 -1.64 20.56 -13.01
C LYS A 37 -2.42 19.36 -12.48
N LEU A 38 -1.75 18.37 -11.89
CA LEU A 38 -2.39 17.30 -11.12
C LEU A 38 -3.17 17.93 -9.97
N ALA A 39 -4.48 17.65 -9.93
CA ALA A 39 -5.34 18.13 -8.85
C ALA A 39 -4.72 17.71 -7.52
N LYS A 40 -4.45 18.68 -6.65
CA LYS A 40 -4.00 18.37 -5.28
C LYS A 40 -5.12 17.58 -4.61
N ILE A 41 -4.75 16.45 -4.01
CA ILE A 41 -5.66 15.63 -3.20
C ILE A 41 -6.42 16.54 -2.24
N SER A 42 -7.74 16.45 -2.27
CA SER A 42 -8.58 17.26 -1.38
C SER A 42 -8.33 16.84 0.07
N PRO A 43 -8.44 17.75 1.07
CA PRO A 43 -8.29 17.37 2.48
C PRO A 43 -9.27 16.26 2.91
N LEU A 44 -10.42 16.17 2.24
CA LEU A 44 -11.42 15.13 2.43
C LEU A 44 -10.92 13.76 1.92
N GLU A 45 -10.36 13.72 0.71
CA GLU A 45 -9.74 12.51 0.15
C GLU A 45 -8.55 12.05 1.00
N LEU A 46 -7.70 12.98 1.45
CA LEU A 46 -6.56 12.63 2.30
C LEU A 46 -7.02 11.97 3.60
N ARG A 47 -8.06 12.52 4.25
CA ARG A 47 -8.66 11.91 5.44
C ARG A 47 -9.24 10.53 5.14
N ARG A 48 -9.92 10.36 4.01
CA ARG A 48 -10.48 9.08 3.58
C ARG A 48 -9.37 8.02 3.41
N VAL A 49 -8.26 8.37 2.77
CA VAL A 49 -7.10 7.49 2.58
C VAL A 49 -6.45 7.12 3.92
N ILE A 50 -6.27 8.10 4.82
CA ILE A 50 -5.71 7.85 6.16
C ILE A 50 -6.60 6.90 6.95
N TRP A 51 -7.92 7.15 6.97
CA TRP A 51 -8.88 6.30 7.67
C TRP A 51 -8.91 4.88 7.12
N PHE A 52 -8.96 4.73 5.79
CA PHE A 52 -8.93 3.44 5.15
C PHE A 52 -7.64 2.67 5.51
N THR A 53 -6.49 3.34 5.38
CA THR A 53 -5.18 2.73 5.70
C THR A 53 -5.10 2.30 7.16
N GLY A 54 -5.57 3.13 8.10
CA GLY A 54 -5.62 2.80 9.53
C GLY A 54 -6.50 1.58 9.81
N ILE A 55 -7.70 1.53 9.22
CA ILE A 55 -8.61 0.38 9.33
C ILE A 55 -7.99 -0.87 8.73
N SER A 56 -7.35 -0.78 7.56
CA SER A 56 -6.65 -1.89 6.92
C SER A 56 -5.56 -2.47 7.82
N ILE A 57 -4.74 -1.61 8.43
CA ILE A 57 -3.67 -2.05 9.34
C ILE A 57 -4.26 -2.82 10.53
N ILE A 58 -5.27 -2.26 11.20
CA ILE A 58 -5.91 -2.89 12.37
C ILE A 58 -6.53 -4.24 11.96
N PHE A 59 -7.23 -4.27 10.83
CA PHE A 59 -7.86 -5.47 10.30
C PHE A 59 -6.83 -6.57 10.01
N TRP A 60 -5.79 -6.29 9.22
CA TRP A 60 -4.80 -7.30 8.83
C TRP A 60 -3.97 -7.80 10.03
N LEU A 61 -3.65 -6.93 10.98
CA LEU A 61 -2.96 -7.34 12.22
C LEU A 61 -3.85 -8.23 13.08
N TYR A 62 -5.13 -7.89 13.22
CA TYR A 62 -6.09 -8.73 13.94
C TYR A 62 -6.29 -10.08 13.25
N PHE A 63 -6.54 -10.06 11.94
CA PHE A 63 -6.83 -11.26 11.15
C PHE A 63 -5.65 -12.24 11.12
N SER A 64 -4.42 -11.73 11.02
CA SER A 64 -3.19 -12.53 11.06
C SER A 64 -2.86 -13.09 12.44
N SER A 65 -3.33 -12.44 13.51
CA SER A 65 -3.07 -12.87 14.88
C SER A 65 -4.01 -13.99 15.35
N ILE A 66 -5.13 -14.23 14.65
CA ILE A 66 -6.09 -15.28 14.98
C ILE A 66 -5.49 -16.67 14.72
N ASN A 67 -5.56 -17.52 15.74
CA ASN A 67 -5.25 -18.94 15.62
C ASN A 67 -6.41 -19.69 14.94
N TRP A 68 -6.54 -19.58 13.62
CA TRP A 68 -7.68 -20.12 12.86
C TRP A 68 -7.90 -21.61 13.08
N PHE A 69 -6.82 -22.39 13.14
CA PHE A 69 -6.85 -23.85 13.21
C PHE A 69 -6.67 -24.42 14.63
N SER A 70 -6.65 -23.57 15.66
CA SER A 70 -6.47 -24.01 17.05
C SER A 70 -7.53 -23.39 17.96
N SER A 71 -7.75 -24.02 19.12
CA SER A 71 -8.61 -23.50 20.19
C SER A 71 -7.87 -22.50 21.10
N ALA A 72 -6.60 -22.23 20.83
CA ALA A 72 -5.81 -21.27 21.59
C ALA A 72 -6.45 -19.86 21.56
N PRO A 73 -6.50 -19.15 22.70
CA PRO A 73 -7.03 -17.80 22.76
C PRO A 73 -6.18 -16.85 21.90
N LEU A 74 -6.82 -15.80 21.41
CA LEU A 74 -6.15 -14.70 20.72
C LEU A 74 -5.55 -13.77 21.77
N GLY A 75 -4.23 -13.58 21.73
CA GLY A 75 -3.56 -12.55 22.52
C GLY A 75 -3.42 -11.26 21.72
N ILE A 76 -4.00 -10.17 22.22
CA ILE A 76 -3.88 -8.84 21.63
C ILE A 76 -2.96 -8.00 22.50
N SER A 77 -1.82 -7.58 21.96
CA SER A 77 -0.93 -6.60 22.57
C SER A 77 -0.96 -5.31 21.76
N TRP A 78 -1.27 -4.18 22.40
CA TRP A 78 -1.32 -2.88 21.71
C TRP A 78 0.05 -2.50 21.14
N LEU A 79 1.16 -2.91 21.78
CA LEU A 79 2.53 -2.68 21.28
C LEU A 79 2.75 -3.38 19.95
N VAL A 80 2.30 -4.63 19.82
CA VAL A 80 2.36 -5.36 18.54
C VAL A 80 1.55 -4.64 17.47
N TYR A 81 0.40 -4.05 17.84
CA TYR A 81 -0.42 -3.31 16.89
C TYR A 81 0.24 -2.01 16.43
N VAL A 82 0.84 -1.24 17.34
CA VAL A 82 1.53 0.01 17.02
C VAL A 82 2.79 -0.27 16.19
N LEU A 83 3.67 -1.16 16.67
CA LEU A 83 4.93 -1.49 15.98
C LEU A 83 4.68 -2.22 14.65
N GLY A 84 3.72 -3.14 14.64
CA GLY A 84 3.27 -3.82 13.42
C GLY A 84 2.69 -2.85 12.41
N GLY A 85 1.90 -1.86 12.86
CA GLY A 85 1.35 -0.82 12.00
C GLY A 85 2.42 0.10 11.40
N ILE A 86 3.40 0.54 12.20
CA ILE A 86 4.56 1.31 11.70
C ILE A 86 5.32 0.49 10.67
N THR A 87 5.58 -0.79 10.95
CA THR A 87 6.28 -1.69 10.03
C THR A 87 5.51 -1.87 8.72
N TYR A 88 4.17 -1.96 8.79
CA TYR A 88 3.31 -2.03 7.61
C TYR A 88 3.41 -0.76 6.75
N LEU A 89 3.34 0.43 7.37
CA LEU A 89 3.48 1.71 6.66
C LEU A 89 4.87 1.87 6.03
N LEU A 90 5.92 1.52 6.76
CA LEU A 90 7.29 1.50 6.24
C LEU A 90 7.44 0.50 5.09
N GLY A 91 6.80 -0.66 5.20
CA GLY A 91 6.74 -1.67 4.15
C GLY A 91 6.07 -1.16 2.89
N ALA A 92 4.92 -0.50 3.02
CA ALA A 92 4.22 0.12 1.89
C ALA A 92 5.05 1.23 1.25
N ALA A 93 5.69 2.10 2.04
CA ALA A 93 6.58 3.14 1.53
C ALA A 93 7.80 2.56 0.79
N CYS A 94 8.41 1.51 1.35
CA CYS A 94 9.50 0.79 0.70
C CYS A 94 9.03 0.12 -0.60
N PHE A 95 7.84 -0.47 -0.62
CA PHE A 95 7.24 -1.08 -1.80
C PHE A 95 7.01 -0.04 -2.91
N PHE A 96 6.42 1.12 -2.61
CA PHE A 96 6.25 2.19 -3.61
C PHE A 96 7.60 2.68 -4.15
N LYS A 97 8.59 2.89 -3.28
CA LYS A 97 9.95 3.29 -3.68
C LYS A 97 10.63 2.21 -4.54
N TYR A 98 10.39 0.94 -4.22
CA TYR A 98 10.88 -0.19 -4.98
C TYR A 98 10.21 -0.28 -6.35
N MET A 99 8.88 -0.15 -6.44
CA MET A 99 8.16 -0.14 -7.72
C MET A 99 8.69 0.95 -8.65
N ILE A 100 8.91 2.17 -8.13
CA ILE A 100 9.52 3.27 -8.91
C ILE A 100 10.91 2.88 -9.43
N LYS A 101 11.75 2.26 -8.59
CA LYS A 101 13.07 1.77 -9.02
C LYS A 101 12.98 0.66 -10.06
N LEU A 102 12.01 -0.25 -9.93
CA LEU A 102 11.78 -1.36 -10.86
C LEU A 102 11.46 -0.82 -12.27
N TYR A 103 10.64 0.22 -12.36
CA TYR A 103 10.37 0.92 -13.63
C TYR A 103 11.60 1.64 -14.20
N MET A 104 12.52 2.12 -13.36
CA MET A 104 13.73 2.82 -13.82
C MET A 104 14.92 1.89 -14.12
N MET A 105 14.93 0.67 -13.57
CA MET A 105 16.06 -0.26 -13.73
C MET A 105 15.92 -1.09 -15.00
N LYS A 106 16.92 -0.99 -15.88
CA LYS A 106 16.99 -1.75 -17.13
C LYS A 106 17.18 -3.27 -16.91
N ASN A 107 17.68 -3.69 -15.74
CA ASN A 107 17.93 -5.08 -15.39
C ASN A 107 16.83 -5.64 -14.46
N SER A 108 15.89 -6.36 -15.07
CA SER A 108 14.75 -7.02 -14.41
C SER A 108 15.17 -7.99 -13.29
N MET A 109 16.22 -8.79 -13.50
CA MET A 109 16.64 -9.81 -12.53
C MET A 109 17.19 -9.21 -11.24
N LEU A 110 18.07 -8.21 -11.37
CA LEU A 110 18.64 -7.52 -10.22
C LEU A 110 17.56 -6.77 -9.44
N SER A 111 16.61 -6.14 -10.14
CA SER A 111 15.50 -5.47 -9.48
C SER A 111 14.65 -6.45 -8.69
N ASN A 112 14.24 -7.58 -9.30
CA ASN A 112 13.46 -8.61 -8.61
C ASN A 112 14.17 -9.16 -7.37
N LEU A 113 15.49 -9.37 -7.43
CA LEU A 113 16.27 -9.81 -6.27
C LEU A 113 16.22 -8.80 -5.11
N ILE A 114 16.34 -7.51 -5.42
CA ILE A 114 16.21 -6.42 -4.43
C ILE A 114 14.81 -6.40 -3.84
N GLY A 115 13.76 -6.60 -4.65
CA GLY A 115 12.38 -6.66 -4.18
C GLY A 115 12.15 -7.80 -3.20
N VAL A 116 12.62 -9.01 -3.54
CA VAL A 116 12.54 -10.18 -2.65
C VAL A 116 13.29 -9.92 -1.34
N ALA A 117 14.50 -9.36 -1.39
CA ALA A 117 15.27 -9.02 -0.19
C ALA A 117 14.51 -8.04 0.72
N TYR A 118 13.88 -7.00 0.16
CA TYR A 118 13.05 -6.06 0.93
C TYR A 118 11.88 -6.75 1.63
N VAL A 119 11.15 -7.61 0.92
CA VAL A 119 10.03 -8.37 1.49
C VAL A 119 10.50 -9.28 2.62
N CYS A 120 11.62 -10.00 2.43
CA CYS A 120 12.20 -10.84 3.47
C CYS A 120 12.56 -10.05 4.74
N VAL A 121 13.21 -8.88 4.59
CA VAL A 121 13.56 -8.03 5.74
C VAL A 121 12.31 -7.57 6.50
N LEU A 122 11.24 -7.17 5.80
CA LEU A 122 9.99 -6.75 6.43
C LEU A 122 9.32 -7.91 7.18
N ILE A 123 9.31 -9.12 6.60
CA ILE A 123 8.79 -10.32 7.27
C ILE A 123 9.61 -10.61 8.54
N ILE A 124 10.94 -10.54 8.47
CA ILE A 124 11.81 -10.76 9.63
C ILE A 124 11.47 -9.76 10.74
N ILE A 125 11.38 -8.46 10.43
CA ILE A 125 11.02 -7.43 11.41
C ILE A 125 9.65 -7.73 12.04
N PHE A 126 8.67 -8.11 11.23
CA PHE A 126 7.33 -8.44 11.72
C PHE A 126 7.31 -9.65 12.64
N VAL A 127 8.08 -10.69 12.31
CA VAL A 127 8.26 -11.87 13.15
C VAL A 127 8.93 -11.48 14.47
N LEU A 128 10.01 -10.69 14.44
CA LEU A 128 10.69 -10.23 15.66
C LEU A 128 9.74 -9.44 16.57
N ILE A 129 8.94 -8.52 16.01
CA ILE A 129 7.95 -7.77 16.79
C ILE A 129 6.98 -8.72 17.49
N ASN A 130 6.47 -9.73 16.77
CA ASN A 130 5.59 -10.73 17.35
C ASN A 130 6.29 -11.62 18.38
N THR A 131 7.55 -11.99 18.18
CA THR A 131 8.26 -12.86 19.13
C THR A 131 8.53 -12.14 20.45
N TYR A 132 8.97 -10.87 20.40
CA TYR A 132 9.42 -10.15 21.60
C TYR A 132 8.30 -9.40 22.34
N PHE A 133 7.28 -8.90 21.62
CA PHE A 133 6.28 -8.02 22.22
C PHE A 133 4.90 -8.64 22.40
N LYS A 134 4.66 -9.84 21.85
CA LYS A 134 3.34 -10.51 21.94
C LYS A 134 2.94 -10.94 23.35
N THR A 135 3.88 -10.99 24.29
CA THR A 135 3.61 -11.32 25.71
C THR A 135 3.51 -10.07 26.60
N VAL A 136 3.79 -8.88 26.07
CA VAL A 136 3.76 -7.63 26.84
C VAL A 136 2.36 -7.03 26.77
N GLN A 137 1.72 -6.84 27.94
CA GLN A 137 0.41 -6.17 28.09
C GLN A 137 -0.67 -6.75 27.16
N VAL A 138 -0.91 -8.05 27.33
CA VAL A 138 -1.78 -8.84 26.45
C VAL A 138 -3.18 -8.96 27.03
N ILE A 139 -4.18 -8.72 26.19
CA ILE A 139 -5.58 -9.06 26.46
C ILE A 139 -5.89 -10.36 25.72
N TYR A 140 -6.33 -11.37 26.45
CA TYR A 140 -6.71 -12.65 25.85
C TYR A 140 -8.21 -12.67 25.53
N ILE A 141 -8.53 -12.93 24.27
CA ILE A 141 -9.89 -13.14 23.80
C ILE A 141 -10.09 -14.64 23.53
N PRO A 142 -11.18 -15.26 24.02
CA PRO A 142 -11.48 -16.65 23.71
C PRO A 142 -11.55 -16.89 22.19
N SER A 143 -11.14 -18.09 21.75
CA SER A 143 -10.90 -18.34 20.32
C SER A 143 -12.16 -18.21 19.46
N LEU A 144 -13.32 -18.66 19.96
CA LEU A 144 -14.58 -18.65 19.20
C LEU A 144 -15.11 -17.23 18.95
N PRO A 145 -15.25 -16.35 19.96
CA PRO A 145 -15.52 -14.92 19.75
C PRO A 145 -14.52 -14.25 18.82
N ALA A 146 -13.22 -14.54 18.97
CA ALA A 146 -12.17 -13.93 18.15
C ALA A 146 -12.32 -14.27 16.66
N LYS A 147 -12.58 -15.55 16.35
CA LYS A 147 -12.81 -16.03 14.98
C LYS A 147 -14.08 -15.45 14.36
N ILE A 148 -15.18 -15.42 15.11
CA ILE A 148 -16.45 -14.83 14.66
C ILE A 148 -16.25 -13.35 14.34
N ALA A 149 -15.62 -12.60 15.24
CA ALA A 149 -15.29 -11.20 15.00
C ALA A 149 -14.38 -11.02 13.79
N GLY A 150 -13.40 -11.91 13.58
CA GLY A 150 -12.52 -11.89 12.42
C GLY A 150 -13.26 -12.07 11.09
N ILE A 151 -14.23 -13.00 11.03
CA ILE A 151 -15.07 -13.20 9.85
C ILE A 151 -15.96 -11.97 9.61
N CYS A 152 -16.61 -11.45 10.66
CA CYS A 152 -17.42 -10.24 10.56
C CYS A 152 -16.60 -9.04 10.05
N PHE A 153 -15.40 -8.84 10.59
CA PHE A 153 -14.52 -7.78 10.11
C PHE A 153 -14.06 -7.99 8.68
N ALA A 154 -13.82 -9.23 8.24
CA ALA A 154 -13.45 -9.51 6.86
C ALA A 154 -14.58 -9.14 5.88
N ILE A 155 -15.83 -9.45 6.22
CA ILE A 155 -17.00 -9.06 5.43
C ILE A 155 -17.13 -7.54 5.38
N LEU A 156 -17.04 -6.87 6.54
CA LEU A 156 -17.11 -5.40 6.62
C LEU A 156 -15.99 -4.73 5.84
N TYR A 157 -14.77 -5.26 5.93
CA TYR A 157 -13.61 -4.77 5.20
C TYR A 157 -13.80 -4.93 3.68
N ALA A 158 -14.30 -6.08 3.23
CA ALA A 158 -14.60 -6.32 1.82
C ALA A 158 -15.68 -5.36 1.28
N LEU A 159 -16.74 -5.11 2.06
CA LEU A 159 -17.78 -4.14 1.71
C LEU A 159 -17.24 -2.71 1.65
N LEU A 160 -16.38 -2.33 2.60
CA LEU A 160 -15.73 -1.02 2.64
C LEU A 160 -14.82 -0.82 1.42
N ALA A 161 -13.98 -1.81 1.11
CA ALA A 161 -13.10 -1.80 -0.04
C ALA A 161 -13.88 -1.73 -1.36
N TYR A 162 -14.95 -2.52 -1.50
CA TYR A 162 -15.83 -2.48 -2.67
C TYR A 162 -16.47 -1.11 -2.86
N ARG A 163 -16.98 -0.51 -1.77
CA ARG A 163 -17.59 0.82 -1.82
C ARG A 163 -16.58 1.89 -2.27
N LEU A 164 -15.35 1.86 -1.76
CA LEU A 164 -14.30 2.79 -2.16
C LEU A 164 -13.96 2.66 -3.65
N LEU A 165 -13.73 1.43 -4.12
CA LEU A 165 -13.46 1.18 -5.54
C LEU A 165 -14.59 1.70 -6.45
N LYS A 166 -15.84 1.49 -6.05
CA LYS A 166 -17.01 1.94 -6.80
C LYS A 166 -17.23 3.46 -6.77
N GLU A 167 -16.83 4.14 -5.68
CA GLU A 167 -16.87 5.59 -5.61
C GLU A 167 -15.79 6.22 -6.51
N ASP A 168 -14.61 5.60 -6.60
CA ASP A 168 -13.51 6.05 -7.45
C ASP A 168 -13.77 5.82 -8.95
N GLU A 169 -14.52 4.77 -9.34
CA GLU A 169 -14.96 4.57 -10.74
C GLU A 169 -15.94 5.64 -11.25
N LYS A 170 -16.59 6.37 -10.34
CA LYS A 170 -17.61 7.38 -10.67
C LYS A 170 -17.08 8.81 -10.66
N ALA A 171 -15.86 9.04 -10.19
CA ALA A 171 -15.22 10.35 -10.08
C ALA A 171 -14.36 10.64 -11.33
#